data_AF-A0A9Q6HPL1-F1
#
_entry.id   AF-A0A9Q6HPL1-F1
#
_cell.length_a   1.000
_cell.length_b   1.000
_cell.length_c   1.000
_cell.angle_alpha   90.00
_cell.angle_beta   90.00
_cell.angle_gamma   90.00
#
_symmetry.space_group_name_H-M   'P 1'
#
loop_
_entity.id
_entity.type
_entity.pdbx_description
1 polymer ?
#
loop_
_entity_poly.entity_id
_entity_poly.type
_entity_poly.pdbx_seq_one_letter_code
_entity_poly.pdbx_strand_id
1 'polypeptide(L)' 'MGLKKYRVKTGLNSYELSKRLKSIYTKTDLTHRKLQDIENKKTSCTKENQQDLAEFFNTTEENITKV' A
#
# COMPACT_ATOMS: atom_id res chain seq x y z
N MET A 1 -6.10 8.30 -6.47
CA MET A 1 -6.72 8.43 -5.14
C MET A 1 -5.70 7.81 -4.20
N GLY A 2 -4.73 8.55 -3.66
CA GLY A 2 -3.47 7.94 -3.21
C GLY A 2 -3.59 6.89 -2.10
N LEU A 3 -2.53 6.07 -1.92
CA LEU A 3 -2.41 4.99 -0.93
C LEU A 3 -3.03 5.32 0.45
N LYS A 4 -2.71 6.50 1.00
CA LYS A 4 -3.22 6.96 2.30
C LYS A 4 -4.76 6.94 2.36
N LYS A 5 -5.44 7.35 1.29
CA LYS A 5 -6.90 7.39 1.22
C LYS A 5 -7.50 5.99 1.20
N TYR A 6 -6.89 5.04 0.49
CA TYR A 6 -7.32 3.64 0.52
C TYR A 6 -7.12 3.01 1.89
N ARG A 7 -5.95 3.22 2.51
CA ARG A 7 -5.70 2.72 3.86
C ARG A 7 -6.68 3.30 4.89
N VAL A 8 -6.98 4.60 4.84
CA VAL A 8 -7.95 5.21 5.76
C VAL A 8 -9.35 4.62 5.56
N LYS A 9 -9.77 4.33 4.32
CA LYS A 9 -11.06 3.66 4.04
C LYS A 9 -11.17 2.26 4.63
N THR A 10 -10.07 1.54 4.81
CA THR A 10 -10.09 0.21 5.45
C THR A 10 -10.09 0.29 6.97
N GLY A 11 -9.88 1.48 7.56
CA GLY A 11 -9.75 1.67 8.99
C GLY A 11 -8.43 1.15 9.58
N LEU A 12 -7.47 0.76 8.74
CA LEU A 12 -6.20 0.17 9.17
C LEU A 12 -5.13 1.25 9.38
N ASN A 13 -4.30 1.08 10.42
CA ASN A 13 -3.03 1.78 10.48
C ASN A 13 -1.98 1.09 9.60
N SER A 14 -0.82 1.73 9.38
CA SER A 14 0.23 1.20 8.50
C SER A 14 0.81 -0.15 8.98
N TYR A 15 0.81 -0.39 10.30
CA TYR A 15 1.25 -1.66 10.88
C TYR A 15 0.28 -2.80 10.56
N GLU A 16 -1.02 -2.60 10.81
CA GLU A 16 -2.07 -3.58 10.51
C GLU A 16 -2.15 -3.88 9.02
N LEU A 17 -2.05 -2.85 8.17
CA LEU A 17 -2.00 -3.03 6.72
C LEU A 17 -0.80 -3.89 6.30
N SER A 18 0.40 -3.60 6.81
CA SER A 18 1.60 -4.40 6.49
C SER A 18 1.46 -5.86 6.90
N LYS A 19 0.80 -6.14 8.03
CA LYS A 19 0.54 -7.51 8.49
C LYS A 19 -0.43 -8.24 7.57
N ARG A 20 -1.51 -7.59 7.14
CA ARG A 20 -2.47 -8.18 6.21
C ARG A 20 -1.84 -8.44 4.84
N LEU A 21 -1.11 -7.47 4.30
CA LEU A 21 -0.39 -7.64 3.04
C LEU A 21 0.58 -8.81 3.12
N LYS A 22 1.38 -8.91 4.19
CA LYS A 22 2.32 -10.02 4.37
C LYS A 22 1.65 -11.39 4.54
N SER A 23 0.40 -11.43 4.99
CA SER A 23 -0.39 -12.66 5.10
C SER A 23 -0.91 -13.15 3.74
N ILE A 24 -1.07 -12.26 2.76
CA ILE A 24 -1.60 -12.56 1.42
C ILE A 24 -0.41 -12.75 0.45
N TYR A 25 0.53 -11.82 0.50
CA TYR A 25 1.70 -11.73 -0.36
C TYR A 25 2.95 -12.09 0.44
N THR A 26 3.30 -13.38 0.48
CA THR A 26 4.42 -13.90 1.28
C THR A 26 5.77 -13.27 0.94
N LYS A 27 5.93 -12.71 -0.26
CA LYS A 27 7.16 -12.06 -0.74
C LYS A 27 7.11 -10.52 -0.70
N THR A 28 6.00 -9.91 -0.26
CA THR A 28 5.89 -8.45 -0.26
C THR A 28 6.88 -7.80 0.70
N ASP A 29 7.49 -6.69 0.27
CA ASP A 29 8.41 -5.90 1.08
C ASP A 29 7.76 -4.64 1.69
N LEU A 30 6.41 -4.56 1.61
CA LEU A 30 5.57 -3.49 2.15
C LEU A 30 5.50 -3.50 3.69
N THR A 31 6.61 -3.14 4.31
CA THR A 31 6.66 -2.86 5.76
C THR A 31 5.87 -1.61 6.13
N HIS A 32 5.47 -1.49 7.40
CA HIS A 32 4.78 -0.29 7.90
C HIS A 32 5.54 1.01 7.64
N ARG A 33 6.88 1.01 7.75
CA ARG A 33 7.73 2.18 7.42
C ARG A 33 7.66 2.50 5.94
N LYS A 34 7.81 1.49 5.07
CA LYS A 34 7.74 1.68 3.62
C LYS A 34 6.39 2.23 3.18
N LEU A 35 5.30 1.72 3.75
CA LEU A 35 3.95 2.25 3.52
C LEU A 35 3.85 3.73 3.92
N GLN A 36 4.37 4.10 5.10
CA GLN A 36 4.41 5.50 5.53
C GLN A 36 5.28 6.37 4.62
N ASP A 37 6.42 5.88 4.17
CA ASP A 37 7.30 6.61 3.26
C ASP A 37 6.63 6.83 1.89
N ILE A 38 5.89 5.84 1.38
CA ILE A 38 5.09 5.98 0.15
C ILE A 38 3.96 7.00 0.37
N GLU A 39 3.22 6.91 1.48
CA GLU A 39 2.13 7.84 1.81
C GLU A 39 2.61 9.29 1.97
N ASN A 40 3.83 9.47 2.50
CA ASN A 40 4.47 10.77 2.69
C ASN A 40 5.33 11.19 1.50
N LYS A 41 5.32 10.43 0.39
CA LYS A 41 6.10 10.69 -0.84
C LYS A 41 7.62 10.79 -0.62
N LYS A 42 8.13 10.14 0.43
CA LYS A 42 9.57 10.02 0.70
C LYS A 42 10.23 8.96 -0.17
N THR A 43 9.45 7.99 -0.65
CA THR A 43 9.91 6.96 -1.59
C THR A 43 8.83 6.65 -2.60
N SER A 44 9.24 6.19 -3.78
CA SER A 44 8.33 5.74 -4.83
C SER A 44 7.89 4.30 -4.58
N CYS A 45 6.65 4.00 -4.92
CA CYS A 45 6.13 2.64 -4.91
C CYS A 45 6.62 1.90 -6.15
N THR A 46 7.29 0.75 -5.99
CA THR A 46 7.71 -0.11 -7.11
C THR A 46 6.49 -0.71 -7.80
N LYS A 47 6.64 -1.18 -9.05
CA LYS A 47 5.52 -1.75 -9.82
C LYS A 47 4.89 -2.97 -9.13
N GLU A 48 5.71 -3.90 -8.63
CA GLU A 48 5.21 -5.05 -7.85
C GLU A 48 4.40 -4.61 -6.62
N ASN A 49 4.88 -3.61 -5.88
CA ASN A 49 4.15 -3.08 -4.73
C ASN A 49 2.84 -2.38 -5.12
N GLN A 50 2.81 -1.71 -6.27
CA GLN A 50 1.58 -1.12 -6.80
C GLN A 50 0.57 -2.21 -7.14
N GLN A 51 1.02 -3.36 -7.66
CA GLN A 51 0.17 -4.51 -7.97
C GLN A 51 -0.42 -5.14 -6.72
N ASP A 52 0.40 -5.48 -5.73
CA ASP A 52 -0.05 -6.02 -4.44
C ASP A 52 -1.09 -5.09 -3.79
N LEU A 53 -0.82 -3.77 -3.78
CA LEU A 53 -1.73 -2.79 -3.19
C LEU A 53 -3.01 -2.62 -4.01
N ALA A 54 -2.92 -2.62 -5.34
CA ALA A 54 -4.06 -2.48 -6.23
C ALA A 54 -5.02 -3.67 -6.09
N GLU A 55 -4.49 -4.90 -6.07
CA GLU A 55 -5.28 -6.10 -5.85
C GLU A 55 -5.89 -6.10 -4.44
N PHE A 56 -5.11 -5.80 -3.39
CA PHE A 56 -5.62 -5.74 -2.01
C PHE A 56 -6.77 -4.74 -1.84
N PHE A 57 -6.68 -3.57 -2.47
CA PHE A 57 -7.70 -2.52 -2.38
C PHE A 57 -8.79 -2.63 -3.45
N ASN A 58 -8.77 -3.67 -4.28
CA ASN A 58 -9.68 -3.85 -5.41
C ASN A 58 -9.77 -2.59 -6.30
N THR A 59 -8.61 -2.14 -6.77
CA THR A 59 -8.43 -0.93 -7.58
C THR A 59 -7.33 -1.13 -8.64
N THR A 60 -6.92 -0.07 -9.34
CA THR A 60 -5.83 -0.09 -10.32
C THR A 60 -4.52 0.45 -9.74
N GLU A 61 -3.39 0.02 -10.31
CA GLU A 61 -2.04 0.50 -9.95
C GLU A 61 -1.96 2.05 -10.01
N GLU A 62 -2.54 2.65 -11.05
CA GLU A 62 -2.61 4.11 -11.21
C GLU A 62 -3.27 4.82 -10.03
N ASN A 63 -4.28 4.19 -9.43
CA ASN A 63 -5.01 4.80 -8.35
C ASN A 63 -4.18 4.84 -7.06
N ILE A 64 -3.26 3.90 -6.85
CA ILE A 64 -2.38 3.82 -5.67
C ILE A 64 -1.44 5.03 -5.61
N THR A 65 -0.92 5.47 -6.76
CA THR A 65 0.04 6.57 -6.87
C THR A 65 -0.58 7.91 -7.27
N LYS A 66 -1.84 7.92 -7.75
CA LYS A 66 -2.58 9.16 -8.06
C LYS A 66 -2.72 10.03 -6.81
N VAL A 67 -1.96 11.12 -6.78
CA VAL A 67 -2.04 12.22 -5.80
C VAL A 67 -3.42 12.86 -5.86
#